data_AF-A0A9Q9C7B9-F1
#
_entry.id   AF-A0A9Q9C7B9-F1
#
_cell.length_a   1.000
_cell.length_b   1.000
_cell.length_c   1.000
_cell.angle_alpha   90.00
_cell.angle_beta   90.00
_cell.angle_gamma   90.00
#
_symmetry.space_group_name_H-M   'P 1'
#
loop_
_entity.id
_entity.type
_entity.pdbx_description
1 polymer ?
#
loop_
_entity_poly.entity_id
_entity_poly.type
_entity_poly.pdbx_seq_one_letter_code
_entity_poly.pdbx_strand_id
1 'polypeptide(L)'
;MGFKIGNAYTTSEIKKHRKERNKRLLLEVYGLTTDQNLSKDGAGRYICVVCKTKHLTEMSYVRHREGKKHKEKLSGKSEAKSNIPSHSVRCLVEGDKKGYGITIDYKLAKEMPQFRFVSSLEQAVEEYDECSKYLVFICRPYENIGFKFENKEIDKSSIYEDIDDETGAYTFHFYFFEGS
;
A
#
# COMPACT_ATOMS: atom_id res chain seq x y z
N MET A 1 -41.52 -37.83 -51.91
CA MET A 1 -40.83 -36.98 -50.92
C MET A 1 -39.65 -37.75 -50.32
N GLY A 2 -38.41 -37.37 -50.62
CA GLY A 2 -37.22 -37.96 -49.99
C GLY A 2 -36.85 -37.20 -48.72
N PHE A 3 -36.92 -37.86 -47.57
CA PHE A 3 -36.44 -37.29 -46.29
C PHE A 3 -34.91 -37.23 -46.31
N LYS A 4 -34.35 -36.02 -46.33
CA LYS A 4 -32.92 -35.79 -46.13
C LYS A 4 -32.58 -36.10 -44.66
N ILE A 5 -31.96 -37.24 -44.42
CA ILE A 5 -31.39 -37.61 -43.11
C ILE A 5 -30.23 -36.64 -42.87
N GLY A 6 -30.39 -35.74 -41.90
CA GLY A 6 -29.36 -34.78 -41.50
C GLY A 6 -28.10 -35.49 -41.00
N ASN A 7 -26.93 -34.96 -41.37
CA ASN A 7 -25.62 -35.49 -41.03
C ASN A 7 -25.52 -35.85 -39.53
N ALA A 8 -25.27 -37.13 -39.24
CA ALA A 8 -24.95 -37.59 -37.89
C ALA A 8 -23.53 -37.12 -37.55
N TYR A 9 -23.38 -36.36 -36.46
CA TYR A 9 -22.08 -35.93 -35.96
C TYR A 9 -21.21 -37.13 -35.61
N THR A 10 -19.94 -37.07 -35.98
CA THR A 10 -18.94 -38.08 -35.61
C THR A 10 -18.72 -38.08 -34.10
N THR A 11 -18.28 -39.22 -33.55
CA THR A 11 -17.94 -39.34 -32.12
C THR A 11 -16.89 -38.32 -31.67
N SER A 12 -15.99 -37.92 -32.58
CA SER A 12 -14.98 -36.88 -32.38
C SER A 12 -15.59 -35.48 -32.25
N GLU A 13 -16.56 -35.12 -33.09
CA GLU A 13 -17.28 -33.85 -33.01
C GLU A 13 -18.13 -33.76 -31.74
N ILE A 14 -18.78 -34.85 -31.34
CA ILE A 14 -19.53 -34.93 -30.08
C ILE A 14 -18.61 -34.71 -28.86
N LYS A 15 -17.41 -35.32 -28.86
CA LYS A 15 -16.42 -35.12 -27.78
C LYS A 15 -15.92 -33.67 -27.73
N LYS A 16 -15.66 -33.06 -28.88
CA LYS A 16 -15.25 -31.65 -28.98
C LYS A 16 -16.34 -30.73 -28.42
N HIS A 17 -17.57 -30.89 -28.85
CA HIS A 17 -18.71 -30.08 -28.40
C HIS A 17 -18.96 -30.24 -26.89
N ARG A 18 -18.84 -31.45 -26.35
CA ARG A 18 -18.93 -31.69 -24.90
C ARG A 18 -17.82 -30.97 -24.12
N LYS A 19 -16.59 -31.00 -24.63
CA LYS A 19 -15.43 -30.32 -24.03
C LYS A 19 -15.60 -28.81 -24.03
N GLU A 20 -16.03 -28.22 -25.16
CA GLU A 20 -16.29 -26.78 -25.29
C GLU A 20 -17.42 -26.32 -24.37
N ARG A 21 -18.51 -27.09 -24.30
CA ARG A 21 -19.62 -26.83 -23.38
C ARG A 21 -19.19 -26.88 -21.92
N ASN A 22 -18.45 -27.91 -21.51
CA ASN A 22 -17.96 -28.04 -20.13
C ASN A 22 -17.04 -26.88 -19.74
N LYS A 23 -16.14 -26.48 -20.65
CA LYS A 23 -15.28 -25.31 -20.47
C LYS A 23 -16.06 -24.01 -20.31
N ARG A 24 -17.10 -23.79 -21.11
CA ARG A 24 -17.96 -22.59 -21.00
C ARG A 24 -18.67 -22.52 -19.65
N LEU A 25 -19.27 -23.62 -19.21
CA LEU A 25 -19.93 -23.71 -17.90
C LEU A 25 -18.94 -23.44 -16.76
N LEU A 26 -17.71 -23.96 -16.86
CA LEU A 26 -16.67 -23.72 -15.87
C LEU A 26 -16.30 -22.23 -15.76
N LEU A 27 -16.10 -21.57 -16.90
CA LEU A 27 -15.74 -20.14 -16.95
C LEU A 27 -16.83 -19.27 -16.32
N GLU A 28 -18.09 -19.60 -16.55
CA GLU A 28 -19.27 -18.91 -16.02
C GLU A 28 -19.42 -19.13 -14.50
N VAL A 29 -19.36 -20.38 -14.03
CA VAL A 29 -19.49 -20.72 -12.60
C VAL A 29 -18.40 -20.05 -11.74
N TYR A 30 -17.16 -20.02 -12.23
CA TYR A 30 -16.04 -19.47 -11.47
C TYR A 30 -15.73 -18.00 -11.77
N GLY A 31 -16.52 -17.36 -12.66
CA GLY A 31 -16.35 -15.96 -13.03
C GLY A 31 -14.99 -15.63 -13.66
N LEU A 32 -14.37 -16.59 -14.36
CA LEU A 32 -12.99 -16.44 -14.86
C LEU A 32 -12.87 -15.43 -16.01
N THR A 33 -13.97 -15.09 -16.68
CA THR A 33 -13.98 -14.07 -17.75
C THR A 33 -13.87 -12.65 -17.21
N THR A 34 -14.26 -12.42 -15.95
CA THR A 34 -14.25 -11.10 -15.28
C THR A 34 -13.22 -11.02 -14.15
N ASP A 35 -12.44 -12.08 -13.93
CA ASP A 35 -11.46 -12.14 -12.84
C ASP A 35 -10.27 -11.20 -13.11
N GLN A 36 -10.21 -10.09 -12.37
CA GLN A 36 -9.13 -9.09 -12.45
C GLN A 36 -7.73 -9.66 -12.17
N ASN A 37 -7.64 -10.79 -11.46
CA ASN A 37 -6.37 -11.41 -11.09
C ASN A 37 -5.87 -12.45 -12.13
N LEU A 38 -6.63 -12.68 -13.20
CA LEU A 38 -6.33 -13.64 -14.26
C LEU A 38 -5.96 -12.94 -15.58
N SER A 39 -4.83 -13.33 -16.15
CA SER A 39 -4.40 -12.90 -17.49
C SER A 39 -4.01 -14.12 -18.34
N LYS A 40 -3.85 -13.94 -19.66
CA LYS A 40 -3.39 -14.98 -20.58
C LYS A 40 -2.09 -14.56 -21.26
N ASP A 41 -1.14 -15.49 -21.32
CA ASP A 41 0.10 -15.35 -22.08
C ASP A 41 -0.17 -15.44 -23.60
N GLY A 42 0.78 -15.01 -24.44
CA GLY A 42 0.70 -15.18 -25.90
C GLY A 42 0.59 -16.64 -26.35
N ALA A 43 1.05 -17.57 -25.52
CA ALA A 43 0.89 -19.02 -25.70
C ALA A 43 -0.45 -19.59 -25.18
N GLY A 44 -1.36 -18.75 -24.70
CA GLY A 44 -2.68 -19.17 -24.18
C GLY A 44 -2.69 -19.78 -22.78
N ARG A 45 -1.56 -19.73 -22.05
CA ARG A 45 -1.45 -20.17 -20.64
C ARG A 45 -2.09 -19.14 -19.71
N TYR A 46 -2.70 -19.60 -18.63
CA TYR A 46 -3.32 -18.75 -17.60
C TYR A 46 -2.26 -18.22 -16.63
N ILE A 47 -2.19 -16.92 -16.42
CA ILE A 47 -1.25 -16.25 -15.52
C ILE A 47 -2.04 -15.60 -14.38
N CYS A 48 -1.67 -15.92 -13.14
CA CYS A 48 -2.15 -15.15 -12.00
C CYS A 48 -1.33 -13.86 -11.86
N VAL A 49 -1.96 -12.69 -11.94
CA VAL A 49 -1.28 -11.39 -11.84
C VAL A 49 -0.71 -11.15 -10.45
N VAL A 50 -1.42 -11.60 -9.41
CA VAL A 50 -1.01 -11.45 -8.00
C VAL A 50 0.22 -12.31 -7.67
N CYS A 51 0.24 -13.55 -8.15
CA CYS A 51 1.26 -14.52 -7.77
C CYS A 51 2.35 -14.71 -8.83
N LYS A 52 2.16 -14.19 -10.05
CA LYS A 52 3.01 -14.43 -11.24
C LYS A 52 3.21 -15.91 -11.57
N THR A 53 2.25 -16.75 -11.18
CA THR A 53 2.25 -18.20 -11.44
C THR A 53 1.59 -18.50 -12.78
N LYS A 54 2.14 -19.47 -13.52
CA LYS A 54 1.61 -19.94 -14.80
C LYS A 54 0.83 -21.24 -14.60
N HIS A 55 -0.36 -21.31 -15.18
CA HIS A 55 -1.31 -22.41 -15.08
C HIS A 55 -1.68 -22.91 -16.47
N LEU A 56 -1.67 -24.23 -16.65
CA LEU A 56 -1.96 -24.87 -17.94
C LEU A 56 -3.47 -24.99 -18.22
N THR A 57 -4.29 -25.08 -17.17
CA THR A 57 -5.74 -25.27 -17.27
C THR A 57 -6.48 -24.24 -16.42
N GLU A 58 -7.75 -23.97 -16.75
CA GLU A 58 -8.61 -23.09 -15.95
C GLU A 58 -8.71 -23.60 -14.50
N MET A 59 -8.89 -24.91 -14.32
CA MET A 59 -9.05 -25.52 -12.99
C MET A 59 -7.78 -25.42 -12.13
N SER A 60 -6.59 -25.49 -12.76
CA SER A 60 -5.33 -25.26 -12.06
C SER A 60 -5.26 -23.84 -11.49
N TYR A 61 -5.77 -22.86 -12.22
CA TYR A 61 -5.87 -21.48 -11.74
C TYR A 61 -6.92 -21.30 -10.64
N VAL A 62 -8.12 -21.89 -10.78
CA VAL A 62 -9.18 -21.83 -9.75
C VAL A 62 -8.68 -22.33 -8.39
N ARG A 63 -8.04 -23.51 -8.38
CA ARG A 63 -7.46 -24.08 -7.16
C ARG A 63 -6.36 -23.21 -6.56
N HIS A 64 -5.58 -22.54 -7.42
CA HIS A 64 -4.58 -21.58 -6.97
C HIS A 64 -5.22 -20.35 -6.33
N ARG A 65 -6.23 -19.76 -6.97
CA ARG A 65 -6.99 -18.58 -6.50
C ARG A 65 -7.62 -18.83 -5.13
N GLU A 66 -8.18 -20.02 -4.91
CA GLU A 66 -8.81 -20.41 -3.65
C GLU A 66 -7.79 -20.78 -2.55
N GLY A 67 -6.51 -20.94 -2.91
CA GLY A 67 -5.44 -21.35 -2.01
C GLY A 67 -5.02 -20.26 -1.01
N LYS A 68 -4.59 -20.69 0.19
CA LYS A 68 -4.15 -19.80 1.28
C LYS A 68 -3.08 -18.80 0.84
N LYS A 69 -2.03 -19.27 0.15
CA LYS A 69 -0.92 -18.43 -0.34
C LYS A 69 -1.36 -17.29 -1.26
N HIS A 70 -2.38 -17.53 -2.09
CA HIS A 70 -2.93 -16.50 -2.97
C HIS A 70 -3.70 -15.46 -2.15
N LYS A 71 -4.55 -15.91 -1.21
CA LYS A 71 -5.30 -15.03 -0.29
C LYS A 71 -4.37 -14.19 0.60
N GLU A 72 -3.29 -14.77 1.11
CA GLU A 72 -2.27 -14.07 1.89
C GLU A 72 -1.55 -12.98 1.09
N LYS A 73 -1.27 -13.21 -0.20
CA LYS A 73 -0.72 -12.17 -1.08
C LYS A 73 -1.73 -11.07 -1.44
N LEU A 74 -3.02 -11.39 -1.48
CA LEU A 74 -4.07 -10.38 -1.65
C LEU A 74 -4.19 -9.50 -0.42
N SER A 75 -4.09 -10.07 0.79
CA SER A 75 -4.04 -9.28 2.03
C SER A 75 -2.70 -8.56 2.20
N GLY A 76 -1.59 -9.13 1.70
CA GLY A 76 -0.26 -8.51 1.75
C GLY A 76 0.01 -7.48 0.64
N LYS A 77 -0.93 -7.26 -0.30
CA LYS A 77 -0.81 -6.21 -1.31
C LYS A 77 -0.95 -4.79 -0.72
N SER A 78 -1.28 -4.67 0.56
CA SER A 78 -1.15 -3.43 1.34
C SER A 78 0.24 -3.27 1.97
N GLU A 79 1.25 -4.01 1.50
CA GLU A 79 2.66 -3.69 1.73
C GLU A 79 3.26 -3.19 0.41
N ALA A 80 2.66 -2.16 -0.19
CA ALA A 80 3.52 -1.15 -0.79
C ALA A 80 4.53 -0.83 0.29
N LYS A 81 5.83 -1.01 0.05
CA LYS A 81 6.86 -0.55 1.00
C LYS A 81 6.57 0.93 1.20
N SER A 82 5.86 1.25 2.28
CA SER A 82 5.59 2.61 2.68
C SER A 82 6.98 3.19 2.85
N ASN A 83 7.29 4.23 2.07
CA ASN A 83 8.56 4.93 2.19
C ASN A 83 8.49 5.77 3.46
N ILE A 84 8.33 5.12 4.61
CA ILE A 84 8.36 5.75 5.91
C ILE A 84 9.84 5.90 6.25
N PRO A 85 10.32 7.13 6.47
CA PRO A 85 11.71 7.36 6.81
C PRO A 85 11.99 6.82 8.22
N SER A 86 13.23 6.37 8.44
CA SER A 86 13.68 6.06 9.80
C SER A 86 13.72 7.37 10.60
N HIS A 87 13.29 7.34 11.85
CA HIS A 87 13.22 8.53 12.68
C HIS A 87 13.45 8.21 14.15
N SER A 88 13.89 9.23 14.90
CA SER A 88 14.03 9.18 16.36
C SER A 88 13.61 10.51 16.98
N VAL A 89 13.06 10.43 18.19
CA VAL A 89 12.60 11.59 18.96
C VAL A 89 13.28 11.55 20.33
N ARG A 90 13.75 12.71 20.78
CA ARG A 90 14.36 12.92 22.10
C ARG A 90 13.74 14.13 22.77
N CYS A 91 13.62 14.07 24.09
CA CYS A 91 13.31 15.26 24.89
C CYS A 91 14.58 16.09 25.05
N LEU A 92 14.46 17.39 24.81
CA LEU A 92 15.54 18.36 25.01
C LEU A 92 15.25 19.21 26.25
N VAL A 93 16.29 19.56 26.98
CA VAL A 93 16.22 20.42 28.16
C VAL A 93 17.36 21.42 28.08
N GLU A 94 17.03 22.71 28.05
CA GLU A 94 18.01 23.80 28.02
C GLU A 94 17.64 24.82 29.09
N GLY A 95 18.38 24.81 30.20
CA GLY A 95 17.98 25.51 31.42
C GLY A 95 16.63 24.99 31.92
N ASP A 96 15.66 25.89 32.05
CA ASP A 96 14.28 25.59 32.45
C ASP A 96 13.34 25.29 31.25
N LYS A 97 13.83 25.45 30.01
CA LYS A 97 13.05 25.16 28.80
C LYS A 97 13.06 23.68 28.47
N LYS A 98 11.88 23.13 28.19
CA LYS A 98 11.71 21.77 27.67
C LYS A 98 11.33 21.83 26.19
N GLY A 99 11.78 20.85 25.43
CA GLY A 99 11.55 20.78 24.00
C GLY A 99 11.66 19.37 23.44
N TYR A 100 11.54 19.26 22.14
CA TYR A 100 11.72 18.01 21.40
C TYR A 100 12.76 18.19 20.31
N GLY A 101 13.62 17.18 20.17
CA GLY A 101 14.54 17.01 19.06
C GLY A 101 14.12 15.79 18.26
N ILE A 102 13.91 15.97 16.96
CA ILE A 102 13.52 14.94 16.02
C ILE A 102 14.63 14.81 14.98
N THR A 103 15.04 13.57 14.69
CA THR A 103 16.00 13.27 13.62
C THR A 103 15.35 12.28 12.67
N ILE A 104 15.32 12.61 11.37
CA ILE A 104 14.66 11.85 10.31
C ILE A 104 15.65 11.55 9.20
N ASP A 105 15.68 10.31 8.74
CA ASP A 105 16.58 9.82 7.70
C ASP A 105 15.97 9.96 6.30
N TYR A 106 16.35 11.03 5.60
CA TYR A 106 15.83 11.42 4.29
C TYR A 106 16.85 11.23 3.16
N LYS A 107 17.57 10.10 3.14
CA LYS A 107 18.60 9.75 2.13
C LYS A 107 18.21 9.94 0.66
N LEU A 108 16.92 9.80 0.34
CA LEU A 108 16.41 9.89 -1.03
C LEU A 108 15.74 11.24 -1.34
N ALA A 109 15.68 12.14 -0.37
CA ALA A 109 15.08 13.45 -0.56
C ALA A 109 15.93 14.29 -1.53
N LYS A 110 15.23 15.03 -2.40
CA LYS A 110 15.85 15.99 -3.32
C LYS A 110 15.58 17.44 -2.92
N GLU A 111 14.63 17.62 -2.01
CA GLU A 111 14.12 18.90 -1.58
C GLU A 111 14.11 18.94 -0.05
N MET A 112 14.21 20.14 0.51
CA MET A 112 14.18 20.34 1.95
C MET A 112 12.82 19.91 2.52
N PRO A 113 12.78 19.14 3.62
CA PRO A 113 11.53 18.74 4.27
C PRO A 113 10.71 19.95 4.69
N GLN A 114 9.41 19.88 4.52
CA GLN A 114 8.47 20.86 5.06
C GLN A 114 7.86 20.33 6.35
N PHE A 115 7.56 21.23 7.28
CA PHE A 115 6.89 20.88 8.53
C PHE A 115 5.65 21.73 8.78
N ARG A 116 4.70 21.20 9.54
CA ARG A 116 3.49 21.91 9.96
C ARG A 116 3.07 21.46 11.36
N PHE A 117 2.72 22.42 12.22
CA PHE A 117 2.00 22.14 13.45
C PHE A 117 0.50 22.06 13.15
N VAL A 118 -0.13 20.99 13.62
CA VAL A 118 -1.48 20.59 13.26
C VAL A 118 -2.26 20.30 14.55
N SER A 119 -3.50 20.76 14.63
CA SER A 119 -4.39 20.45 15.74
C SER A 119 -4.98 19.05 15.62
N SER A 120 -5.47 18.48 16.72
CA SER A 120 -6.17 17.18 16.71
C SER A 120 -7.41 17.13 15.81
N LEU A 121 -7.99 18.29 15.48
CA LEU A 121 -9.15 18.38 14.57
C LEU A 121 -8.76 18.16 13.10
N GLU A 122 -7.54 18.53 12.74
CA GLU A 122 -7.05 18.50 11.36
C GLU A 122 -6.39 17.17 10.98
N GLN A 123 -6.00 16.36 11.97
CA GLN A 123 -5.55 14.99 11.75
C GLN A 123 -6.77 14.06 11.67
N ALA A 124 -6.81 13.17 10.69
CA ALA A 124 -7.96 12.29 10.42
C ALA A 124 -7.72 10.82 10.84
N VAL A 125 -6.71 10.57 11.69
CA VAL A 125 -6.20 9.23 12.02
C VAL A 125 -6.61 8.80 13.43
N GLU A 126 -6.37 9.65 14.43
CA GLU A 126 -6.73 9.44 15.83
C GLU A 126 -8.03 10.16 16.19
N GLU A 127 -8.66 9.76 17.30
CA GLU A 127 -9.79 10.48 17.87
C GLU A 127 -9.40 11.90 18.31
N TYR A 128 -10.37 12.79 18.35
CA TYR A 128 -10.14 14.18 18.75
C TYR A 128 -9.69 14.28 20.22
N ASP A 129 -8.57 14.95 20.44
CA ASP A 129 -8.02 15.22 21.78
C ASP A 129 -7.50 16.66 21.87
N GLU A 130 -8.08 17.47 22.74
CA GLU A 130 -7.71 18.89 22.90
C GLU A 130 -6.36 19.08 23.59
N CYS A 131 -5.88 18.06 24.30
CA CYS A 131 -4.62 18.08 25.02
C CYS A 131 -3.41 17.76 24.13
N SER A 132 -3.64 17.41 22.87
CA SER A 132 -2.59 17.04 21.92
C SER A 132 -2.50 17.98 20.73
N LYS A 133 -1.27 18.21 20.27
CA LYS A 133 -0.94 18.81 18.98
C LYS A 133 -0.05 17.82 18.22
N TYR A 134 0.04 18.00 16.91
CA TYR A 134 0.82 17.15 16.01
C TYR A 134 1.81 17.96 15.20
N LEU A 135 3.03 17.46 15.03
CA LEU A 135 4.05 17.99 14.15
C LEU A 135 4.18 17.06 12.96
N VAL A 136 3.79 17.53 11.77
CA VAL A 136 3.78 16.74 10.54
C VAL A 136 4.95 17.17 9.66
N PHE A 137 5.73 16.19 9.20
CA PHE A 137 6.78 16.38 8.21
C PHE A 137 6.36 15.83 6.85
N ILE A 138 6.68 16.58 5.80
CA ILE A 138 6.34 16.30 4.41
C ILE A 138 7.62 16.37 3.60
N CYS A 139 8.02 15.25 3.00
CA CYS A 139 9.22 15.19 2.16
C CYS A 139 9.10 14.06 1.13
N ARG A 140 9.14 14.38 -0.17
CA ARG A 140 9.12 13.34 -1.22
C ARG A 140 10.51 12.71 -1.37
N PRO A 141 10.63 11.39 -1.64
CA PRO A 141 9.58 10.43 -2.00
C PRO A 141 8.95 9.71 -0.79
N TYR A 142 9.21 10.20 0.42
CA TYR A 142 8.72 9.60 1.65
C TYR A 142 7.24 9.93 1.89
N GLU A 143 6.60 9.08 2.68
CA GLU A 143 5.26 9.38 3.19
C GLU A 143 5.34 10.40 4.33
N ASN A 144 4.24 11.13 4.52
CA ASN A 144 4.15 12.11 5.61
C ASN A 144 4.20 11.39 6.95
N ILE A 145 5.00 11.91 7.87
CA ILE A 145 5.07 11.40 9.25
C ILE A 145 4.59 12.48 10.22
N GLY A 146 3.93 12.06 11.29
CA GLY A 146 3.40 12.95 12.33
C GLY A 146 3.89 12.54 13.71
N PHE A 147 4.23 13.53 14.54
CA PHE A 147 4.62 13.33 15.93
C PHE A 147 3.61 14.02 16.84
N LYS A 148 3.03 13.26 17.76
CA LYS A 148 2.11 13.76 18.78
C LYS A 148 2.90 14.36 19.94
N PHE A 149 2.48 15.53 20.42
CA PHE A 149 3.06 16.17 21.59
C PHE A 149 1.99 16.94 22.38
N GLU A 150 2.31 17.30 23.63
CA GLU A 150 1.40 18.03 24.52
C GLU A 150 1.01 19.39 23.93
N ASN A 151 -0.25 19.79 24.11
CA ASN A 151 -0.75 21.09 23.67
C ASN A 151 -0.22 22.23 24.56
N LYS A 152 1.08 22.49 24.47
CA LYS A 152 1.79 23.63 25.07
C LYS A 152 2.11 24.67 24.00
N GLU A 153 2.31 25.90 24.43
CA GLU A 153 2.70 26.97 23.51
C GLU A 153 4.17 26.79 23.10
N ILE A 154 4.39 26.78 21.78
CA ILE A 154 5.70 26.54 21.17
C ILE A 154 6.38 27.87 20.93
N ASP A 155 7.64 27.99 21.37
CA ASP A 155 8.49 29.11 21.01
C ASP A 155 8.97 28.94 19.57
N LYS A 156 8.24 29.53 18.61
CA LYS A 156 8.58 29.46 17.19
C LYS A 156 9.95 30.04 16.85
N SER A 157 10.49 30.93 17.69
CA SER A 157 11.83 31.49 17.50
C SER A 157 12.94 30.50 17.86
N SER A 158 12.61 29.49 18.66
CA SER A 158 13.52 28.42 19.08
C SER A 158 13.64 27.26 18.08
N ILE A 159 12.88 27.33 16.97
CA ILE A 159 12.89 26.31 15.94
C ILE A 159 14.25 26.31 15.24
N TYR A 160 14.86 25.15 15.17
CA TYR A 160 16.06 24.89 14.39
C TYR A 160 15.80 23.72 13.45
N GLU A 161 16.24 23.89 12.20
CA GLU A 161 16.18 22.89 11.16
C GLU A 161 17.53 22.83 10.44
N ASP A 162 18.00 21.61 10.19
CA ASP A 162 19.25 21.36 9.48
C ASP A 162 19.14 20.03 8.73
N ILE A 163 19.78 19.94 7.56
CA ILE A 163 19.89 18.71 6.79
C ILE A 163 21.34 18.46 6.44
N ASP A 164 21.83 17.29 6.81
CA ASP A 164 23.18 16.86 6.44
C ASP A 164 23.16 16.30 5.00
N ASP A 165 23.78 17.02 4.05
CA ASP A 165 23.77 16.68 2.62
C ASP A 165 24.45 15.33 2.31
N GLU A 166 25.39 14.87 3.16
CA GLU A 166 26.12 13.62 2.94
C GLU A 166 25.32 12.40 3.38
N THR A 167 24.67 12.48 4.54
CA THR A 167 23.92 11.37 5.15
C THR A 167 22.43 11.42 4.85
N GLY A 168 21.91 12.59 4.46
CA GLY A 168 20.48 12.87 4.33
C GLY A 168 19.75 12.97 5.67
N ALA A 169 20.48 13.13 6.77
CA ALA A 169 19.89 13.22 8.11
C ALA A 169 19.32 14.63 8.35
N TYR A 170 18.00 14.71 8.48
CA TYR A 170 17.30 15.93 8.83
C TYR A 170 17.10 16.03 10.33
N THR A 171 17.57 17.12 10.93
CA THR A 171 17.43 17.42 12.36
C THR A 171 16.48 18.59 12.53
N PHE A 172 15.49 18.42 13.40
CA PHE A 172 14.53 19.44 13.76
C PHE A 172 14.41 19.51 15.27
N HIS A 173 14.52 20.71 15.86
CA HIS A 173 14.20 20.86 17.27
C HIS A 173 13.46 22.16 17.57
N PHE A 174 12.69 22.12 18.65
CA PHE A 174 11.93 23.26 19.15
C PHE A 174 11.75 23.15 20.66
N TYR A 175 11.52 24.28 21.31
CA TYR A 175 11.22 24.38 22.74
C TYR A 175 9.83 24.98 22.97
N PHE A 176 9.28 24.71 24.14
CA PHE A 176 8.06 25.35 24.64
C PHE A 176 8.38 26.67 25.35
N PHE A 177 7.40 27.56 25.41
CA PHE A 177 7.49 28.74 26.28
C PHE A 177 7.52 28.32 27.75
N GLU A 178 8.32 29.02 28.56
CA GLU A 178 8.38 28.79 30.01
C GLU A 178 7.01 29.06 30.65
N GLY A 179 6.54 28.11 31.47
CA GLY A 179 5.32 28.30 32.29
C GLY A 179 3.98 27.92 31.63
N SER A 180 3.99 27.08 30.57
CA SER A 180 2.76 26.50 29.98
C SER A 180 2.33 25.20 30.64
#